data_AF-A0A1I2J530-F1
#
_entry.id   AF-A0A1I2J530-F1
#
_cell.length_a   1.000
_cell.length_b   1.000
_cell.length_c   1.000
_cell.angle_alpha   90.00
_cell.angle_beta   90.00
_cell.angle_gamma   90.00
#
_symmetry.space_group_name_H-M   'P 1'
#
loop_
_entity.id
_entity.type
_entity.pdbx_description
1 polymer ?
#
loop_
_entity_poly.entity_id
_entity_poly.type
_entity_poly.pdbx_seq_one_letter_code
_entity_poly.pdbx_strand_id
1 'polypeptide(L)'
;MRYLPLLCLVFFSFGCSKEKFDRTDPKNGQTTELFVDHFYSTDNSNIYLWSDKSSSPLSLTEFSEREIGYTYKVKAKVYVPDVAPQDGPDKWFVLEQVLSKEKYTGKDPFEISLQIHSILARGLAFRKLDGKFIYSGAYELKPLNQEIASQMDQILSLAEKMQSNADYSAKARVRALVTHDPENPNKGYIVQQLLTANL
;
A
#
# COMPACT_ATOMS: atom_id res chain seq x y z
N MET A 1 31.36 -43.91 -35.23
CA MET A 1 30.91 -42.61 -34.68
C MET A 1 29.41 -42.67 -34.37
N ARG A 2 29.01 -43.36 -33.29
CA ARG A 2 27.59 -43.73 -33.04
C ARG A 2 26.98 -43.10 -31.79
N TYR A 3 27.77 -42.30 -31.06
CA TYR A 3 27.38 -41.67 -29.79
C TYR A 3 27.44 -40.14 -29.83
N LEU A 4 27.77 -39.56 -30.99
CA LEU A 4 27.85 -38.11 -31.18
C LEU A 4 26.52 -37.36 -30.92
N PRO A 5 25.33 -37.87 -31.28
CA PRO A 5 24.09 -37.17 -30.96
C PRO A 5 23.70 -37.25 -29.47
N LEU A 6 24.30 -38.15 -28.69
CA LEU A 6 24.04 -38.25 -27.25
C LEU A 6 24.77 -37.15 -26.45
N LEU A 7 25.93 -36.69 -26.95
CA LEU A 7 26.73 -35.67 -26.28
C LEU A 7 26.11 -34.26 -26.39
N CYS A 8 25.39 -33.98 -27.48
CA CYS A 8 24.75 -32.67 -27.71
C CYS A 8 23.53 -32.41 -26.80
N LEU A 9 22.91 -33.45 -26.24
CA LEU A 9 21.71 -33.32 -25.38
C LEU A 9 22.05 -32.96 -23.92
N VAL A 10 23.31 -33.13 -23.51
CA VAL A 10 23.77 -32.79 -22.14
C VAL A 10 24.12 -31.31 -21.99
N PHE A 11 24.47 -30.62 -23.08
CA PHE A 11 24.90 -29.21 -23.03
C PHE A 11 23.78 -28.17 -23.02
N PHE A 12 22.53 -28.54 -23.30
CA PHE A 12 21.38 -27.61 -23.21
C PHE A 12 20.76 -27.53 -21.81
N SER A 13 21.32 -28.25 -20.84
CA SER A 13 20.84 -28.30 -19.45
C SER A 13 21.52 -27.30 -18.52
N PHE A 14 22.35 -26.38 -19.02
CA PHE A 14 22.79 -25.21 -18.25
C PHE A 14 21.61 -24.25 -18.12
N GLY A 15 20.66 -24.68 -17.29
CA GLY A 15 19.43 -24.02 -16.97
C GLY A 15 19.73 -22.58 -16.58
N CYS A 16 19.01 -21.69 -17.24
CA CYS A 16 18.81 -20.31 -16.86
C CYS A 16 18.49 -20.26 -15.35
N SER A 17 19.49 -20.08 -14.49
CA SER A 17 19.23 -19.83 -13.08
C SER A 17 18.54 -18.47 -13.06
N LYS A 18 17.20 -18.47 -12.92
CA LYS A 18 16.48 -17.25 -12.57
C LYS A 18 17.18 -16.68 -11.36
N GLU A 19 17.86 -15.56 -11.57
CA GLU A 19 18.61 -14.88 -10.53
C GLU A 19 17.64 -14.60 -9.39
N LYS A 20 17.97 -15.11 -8.20
CA LYS A 20 17.14 -14.88 -7.03
C LYS A 20 17.20 -13.39 -6.71
N PHE A 21 16.05 -12.83 -6.32
CA PHE A 21 15.99 -11.46 -5.87
C PHE A 21 16.97 -11.21 -4.71
N ASP A 22 17.85 -10.23 -4.89
CA ASP A 22 18.74 -9.74 -3.84
C ASP A 22 18.14 -8.48 -3.22
N ARG A 23 17.80 -8.56 -1.93
CA ARG A 23 17.20 -7.44 -1.18
C ARG A 23 18.17 -6.26 -1.01
N THR A 24 19.47 -6.54 -0.90
CA THR A 24 20.49 -5.53 -0.61
C THR A 24 20.92 -4.78 -1.86
N ASP A 25 20.90 -5.45 -3.01
CA ASP A 25 21.26 -4.88 -4.29
C ASP A 25 20.33 -5.39 -5.42
N PRO A 26 19.05 -4.99 -5.43
CA PRO A 26 18.09 -5.42 -6.44
C PRO A 26 18.56 -5.03 -7.85
N LYS A 27 18.65 -6.02 -8.74
CA LYS A 27 19.05 -5.81 -10.14
C LYS A 27 17.85 -5.73 -11.06
N ASN A 28 18.01 -4.97 -12.14
CA ASN A 28 16.98 -4.85 -13.17
C ASN A 28 16.59 -6.23 -13.71
N GLY A 29 15.29 -6.48 -13.85
CA GLY A 29 14.77 -7.75 -14.34
C GLY A 29 14.67 -8.87 -13.31
N GLN A 30 15.23 -8.73 -12.11
CA GLN A 30 15.04 -9.72 -11.05
C GLN A 30 13.55 -9.83 -10.69
N THR A 31 13.04 -11.04 -10.55
CA THR A 31 11.64 -11.28 -10.19
C THR A 31 11.52 -11.83 -8.79
N THR A 32 10.49 -11.40 -8.07
CA THR A 32 10.15 -11.93 -6.75
C THR A 32 8.64 -12.05 -6.57
N GLU A 33 8.24 -12.77 -5.54
CA GLU A 33 6.86 -12.81 -5.09
C GLU A 33 6.69 -11.84 -3.93
N LEU A 34 5.59 -11.08 -3.94
CA LEU A 34 5.24 -10.11 -2.91
C LEU A 34 3.89 -10.47 -2.29
N PHE A 35 3.77 -10.24 -1.00
CA PHE A 35 2.49 -10.13 -0.31
C PHE A 35 2.07 -8.66 -0.28
N VAL A 36 0.86 -8.36 -0.72
CA VAL A 36 0.28 -7.01 -0.64
C VAL A 36 -0.89 -7.06 0.32
N ASP A 37 -0.82 -6.22 1.36
CA ASP A 37 -1.80 -6.24 2.45
C ASP A 37 -3.14 -5.57 2.10
N HIS A 38 -4.13 -5.81 2.97
CA HIS A 38 -5.55 -5.55 2.75
C HIS A 38 -6.01 -4.10 2.86
N PHE A 39 -5.20 -3.18 3.36
CA PHE A 39 -5.60 -1.77 3.50
C PHE A 39 -4.82 -0.88 2.53
N TYR A 40 -5.49 0.13 2.01
CA TYR A 40 -4.87 1.13 1.14
C TYR A 40 -4.29 2.26 1.99
N SER A 41 -2.99 2.47 1.85
CA SER A 41 -2.26 3.60 2.41
C SER A 41 -1.58 4.30 1.25
N THR A 42 -1.74 5.63 1.19
CA THR A 42 -1.12 6.48 0.17
C THR A 42 0.41 6.48 0.26
N ASP A 43 0.94 6.20 1.46
CA ASP A 43 2.34 6.45 1.76
C ASP A 43 3.14 5.15 1.89
N ASN A 44 2.46 4.03 2.17
CA ASN A 44 3.03 2.68 2.22
C ASN A 44 1.89 1.66 2.18
N SER A 45 1.61 1.13 0.99
CA SER A 45 1.06 -0.22 0.92
C SER A 45 2.03 -1.11 1.68
N ASN A 46 1.62 -1.73 2.78
CA ASN A 46 2.47 -2.70 3.44
C ASN A 46 2.66 -3.88 2.48
N ILE A 47 3.77 -3.83 1.75
CA ILE A 47 4.19 -4.84 0.79
C ILE A 47 5.32 -5.60 1.47
N TYR A 48 5.26 -6.91 1.44
CA TYR A 48 6.26 -7.77 2.06
C TYR A 48 6.83 -8.73 1.02
N LEU A 49 8.11 -9.06 1.15
CA LEU A 49 8.70 -10.13 0.37
C LEU A 49 8.04 -11.46 0.80
N TRP A 50 7.59 -12.24 -0.17
CA TRP A 50 6.91 -13.50 0.14
C TRP A 50 7.85 -14.53 0.80
N SER A 51 9.13 -14.47 0.45
CA SER A 51 10.17 -15.43 0.84
C SER A 51 10.45 -15.45 2.34
N ASP A 52 10.53 -14.28 2.97
CA ASP A 52 10.93 -14.12 4.37
C ASP A 52 9.96 -13.27 5.20
N LYS A 53 8.85 -12.83 4.58
CA LYS A 53 7.81 -11.97 5.20
C LYS A 53 8.32 -10.63 5.71
N SER A 54 9.51 -10.21 5.27
CA SER A 54 10.07 -8.91 5.62
C SER A 54 9.43 -7.79 4.77
N SER A 55 9.36 -6.57 5.32
CA SER A 55 8.85 -5.41 4.57
C SER A 55 9.67 -5.18 3.32
N SER A 56 9.02 -4.97 2.17
CA SER A 56 9.67 -4.73 0.89
C SER A 56 10.57 -3.49 0.92
N PRO A 57 11.80 -3.54 0.38
CA PRO A 57 12.63 -2.35 0.25
C PRO A 57 12.18 -1.41 -0.88
N LEU A 58 11.32 -1.88 -1.79
CA LEU A 58 10.86 -1.14 -2.96
C LEU A 58 9.33 -1.00 -2.97
N SER A 59 8.84 0.07 -3.59
CA SER A 59 7.42 0.25 -3.89
C SER A 59 6.97 -0.65 -5.04
N LEU A 60 5.68 -1.01 -5.07
CA LEU A 60 5.04 -1.70 -6.19
C LEU A 60 4.22 -0.71 -7.02
N THR A 61 4.43 -0.72 -8.33
CA THR A 61 3.77 0.12 -9.32
C THR A 61 2.92 -0.73 -10.26
N GLU A 62 2.07 -0.06 -11.07
CA GLU A 62 1.20 -0.70 -12.07
C GLU A 62 0.18 -1.69 -11.50
N PHE A 63 -0.13 -1.60 -10.20
CA PHE A 63 -1.14 -2.45 -9.56
C PHE A 63 -2.51 -1.77 -9.46
N SER A 64 -3.10 -1.44 -10.60
CA SER A 64 -4.36 -0.69 -10.69
C SER A 64 -5.60 -1.49 -10.25
N GLU A 65 -5.54 -2.82 -10.26
CA GLU A 65 -6.65 -3.71 -9.87
C GLU A 65 -6.71 -3.99 -8.35
N ARG A 66 -5.88 -3.30 -7.55
CA ARG A 66 -5.87 -3.45 -6.10
C ARG A 66 -7.17 -2.94 -5.47
N GLU A 67 -7.83 -3.82 -4.73
CA GLU A 67 -8.97 -3.49 -3.88
C GLU A 67 -8.62 -3.56 -2.39
N ILE A 68 -9.13 -2.63 -1.58
CA ILE A 68 -9.11 -2.75 -0.11
C ILE A 68 -9.97 -3.93 0.34
N GLY A 69 -9.67 -4.48 1.50
CA GLY A 69 -10.34 -5.65 2.05
C GLY A 69 -9.85 -6.97 1.43
N TYR A 70 -8.85 -6.92 0.56
CA TYR A 70 -8.25 -8.08 -0.08
C TYR A 70 -6.74 -8.09 0.10
N THR A 71 -6.19 -9.25 0.42
CA THR A 71 -4.75 -9.51 0.36
C THR A 71 -4.40 -10.14 -0.98
N TYR A 72 -3.17 -9.94 -1.43
CA TYR A 72 -2.70 -10.46 -2.70
C TYR A 72 -1.35 -11.12 -2.54
N LYS A 73 -1.17 -12.23 -3.26
CA LYS A 73 0.16 -12.72 -3.63
C LYS A 73 0.40 -12.33 -5.08
N VAL A 74 1.44 -11.57 -5.35
CA VAL A 74 1.76 -11.11 -6.70
C VAL A 74 3.18 -11.50 -7.07
N LYS A 75 3.42 -11.69 -8.36
CA LYS A 75 4.75 -11.76 -8.94
C LYS A 75 5.08 -10.38 -9.51
N ALA A 76 6.24 -9.87 -9.14
CA ALA A 76 6.71 -8.57 -9.59
C ALA A 76 8.16 -8.64 -10.05
N LYS A 77 8.53 -7.70 -10.91
CA LYS A 77 9.87 -7.56 -11.48
C LYS A 77 10.48 -6.23 -11.06
N VAL A 78 11.75 -6.25 -10.67
CA VAL A 78 12.51 -5.03 -10.42
C VAL A 78 12.70 -4.31 -11.75
N TYR A 79 12.35 -3.04 -11.77
CA TYR A 79 12.66 -2.12 -12.84
C TYR A 79 13.68 -1.10 -12.35
N VAL A 80 14.75 -0.95 -13.12
CA VAL A 80 15.75 0.11 -12.95
C VAL A 80 15.73 0.92 -14.26
N PRO A 81 15.34 2.22 -14.22
CA PRO A 81 15.36 3.06 -15.40
C PRO A 81 16.81 3.34 -15.85
N ASP A 82 17.02 3.54 -17.15
CA ASP A 82 18.32 3.95 -17.70
C ASP A 82 18.76 5.31 -17.15
N VAL A 83 17.78 6.20 -16.90
CA VAL A 83 17.98 7.51 -16.26
C VAL A 83 17.00 7.61 -15.10
N ALA A 84 17.53 7.69 -13.88
CA ALA A 84 16.69 7.82 -12.69
C ALA A 84 15.91 9.14 -12.71
N PRO A 85 14.62 9.13 -12.31
CA PRO A 85 13.84 10.36 -12.15
C PRO A 85 14.46 11.24 -11.06
N GLN A 86 14.47 12.56 -11.29
CA GLN A 86 15.08 13.53 -10.36
C GLN A 86 14.48 13.47 -8.94
N ASP A 87 13.15 13.30 -8.85
CA ASP A 87 12.40 13.28 -7.60
C ASP A 87 11.70 11.92 -7.37
N GLY A 88 12.25 10.83 -7.89
CA GLY A 88 11.65 9.50 -7.78
C GLY A 88 12.66 8.43 -7.34
N PRO A 89 12.17 7.21 -7.05
CA PRO A 89 13.04 6.10 -6.70
C PRO A 89 13.93 5.72 -7.91
N ASP A 90 15.15 5.27 -7.62
CA ASP A 90 16.09 4.73 -8.61
C ASP A 90 15.75 3.29 -9.05
N LYS A 91 14.82 2.64 -8.33
CA LYS A 91 14.31 1.30 -8.63
C LYS A 91 12.96 1.06 -7.96
N TRP A 92 12.11 0.26 -8.60
CA TRP A 92 10.82 -0.14 -8.05
C TRP A 92 10.37 -1.50 -8.59
N PHE A 93 9.34 -2.07 -8.00
CA PHE A 93 8.67 -3.24 -8.53
C PHE A 93 7.60 -2.84 -9.54
N VAL A 94 7.57 -3.53 -10.67
CA VAL A 94 6.48 -3.51 -11.65
C VAL A 94 5.72 -4.83 -11.53
N LEU A 95 4.40 -4.75 -11.42
CA LEU A 95 3.54 -5.93 -11.37
C LEU A 95 3.69 -6.75 -12.66
N GLU A 96 4.00 -8.04 -12.55
CA GLU A 96 3.96 -8.96 -13.69
C GLU A 96 2.66 -9.75 -13.72
N GLN A 97 2.22 -10.23 -12.55
CA GLN A 97 1.07 -11.12 -12.44
C GLN A 97 0.51 -11.15 -11.02
N VAL A 98 -0.82 -11.16 -10.88
CA VAL A 98 -1.47 -11.57 -9.62
C VAL A 98 -1.57 -13.09 -9.57
N LEU A 99 -0.97 -13.69 -8.54
CA LEU A 99 -0.94 -15.13 -8.32
C LEU A 99 -2.14 -15.59 -7.48
N SER A 100 -2.50 -14.81 -6.47
CA SER A 100 -3.73 -15.02 -5.70
C SER A 100 -4.30 -13.71 -5.17
N LYS A 101 -5.60 -13.72 -4.96
CA LYS A 101 -6.39 -12.65 -4.35
C LYS A 101 -7.33 -13.29 -3.35
N GLU A 102 -7.23 -12.88 -2.09
CA GLU A 102 -7.98 -13.46 -0.99
C GLU A 102 -8.71 -12.36 -0.23
N LYS A 103 -10.00 -12.57 0.08
CA LYS A 103 -10.72 -11.64 0.94
C LYS A 103 -10.11 -11.70 2.33
N TYR A 104 -9.74 -10.56 2.89
CA TYR A 104 -9.26 -10.49 4.27
C TYR A 104 -10.42 -10.81 5.23
N THR A 105 -10.19 -11.79 6.10
CA THR A 105 -11.19 -12.29 7.07
C THR A 105 -10.88 -11.89 8.51
N GLY A 106 -9.74 -11.24 8.74
CA GLY A 106 -9.39 -10.73 10.06
C GLY A 106 -10.37 -9.65 10.50
N LYS A 107 -10.60 -9.58 11.81
CA LYS A 107 -11.49 -8.60 12.45
C LYS A 107 -10.73 -7.61 13.31
N ASP A 108 -9.40 -7.77 13.37
CA ASP A 108 -8.54 -6.96 14.20
C ASP A 108 -8.53 -5.53 13.66
N PRO A 109 -8.80 -4.54 14.52
CA PRO A 109 -8.70 -3.15 14.11
C PRO A 109 -7.26 -2.77 13.78
N PHE A 110 -7.08 -1.87 12.81
CA PHE A 110 -5.79 -1.35 12.37
C PHE A 110 -5.80 0.17 12.25
N GLU A 111 -4.62 0.79 12.37
CA GLU A 111 -4.50 2.25 12.30
C GLU A 111 -4.40 2.74 10.85
N ILE A 112 -5.11 3.83 10.55
CA ILE A 112 -4.91 4.63 9.34
C ILE A 112 -4.61 6.09 9.71
N SER A 113 -3.79 6.75 8.89
CA SER A 113 -3.59 8.20 8.97
C SER A 113 -4.82 8.91 8.40
N LEU A 114 -5.32 9.92 9.09
CA LEU A 114 -6.35 10.82 8.56
C LEU A 114 -5.76 12.17 8.11
N GLN A 115 -4.44 12.25 7.96
CA GLN A 115 -3.72 13.44 7.52
C GLN A 115 -3.00 13.19 6.20
N ILE A 116 -2.92 14.26 5.41
CA ILE A 116 -2.02 14.37 4.27
C ILE A 116 -0.82 15.18 4.75
N HIS A 117 0.38 14.60 4.66
CA HIS A 117 1.62 15.30 4.97
C HIS A 117 2.61 15.07 3.83
N SER A 118 2.59 15.95 2.84
CA SER A 118 3.58 15.98 1.77
C SER A 118 4.23 17.36 1.66
N ILE A 119 5.31 17.43 0.89
CA ILE A 119 5.97 18.71 0.56
C ILE A 119 4.98 19.68 -0.10
N LEU A 120 4.05 19.15 -0.92
CA LEU A 120 3.14 19.93 -1.74
C LEU A 120 1.75 20.14 -1.10
N ALA A 121 1.37 19.32 -0.13
CA ALA A 121 0.03 19.35 0.46
C ALA A 121 0.05 18.98 1.95
N ARG A 122 -0.70 19.75 2.74
CA ARG A 122 -0.93 19.49 4.16
C ARG A 122 -2.42 19.57 4.43
N GLY A 123 -2.95 18.69 5.26
CA GLY A 123 -4.37 18.74 5.63
C GLY A 123 -4.91 17.40 6.09
N LEU A 124 -6.22 17.23 5.95
CA LEU A 124 -6.90 15.97 6.25
C LEU A 124 -7.01 15.11 5.00
N ALA A 125 -6.84 13.81 5.17
CA ALA A 125 -7.01 12.80 4.13
C ALA A 125 -8.48 12.42 3.91
N PHE A 126 -9.41 13.06 4.61
CA PHE A 126 -10.85 12.83 4.45
C PHE A 126 -11.63 14.14 4.44
N ARG A 127 -12.83 14.08 3.88
CA ARG A 127 -13.79 15.20 3.79
C ARG A 127 -15.22 14.69 3.98
N LYS A 128 -16.17 15.60 4.16
CA LYS A 128 -17.60 15.28 4.15
C LYS A 128 -18.22 15.61 2.80
N LEU A 129 -18.92 14.66 2.18
CA LEU A 129 -19.64 14.81 0.92
C LEU A 129 -20.99 14.11 1.06
N ASP A 130 -22.09 14.80 0.78
CA ASP A 130 -23.45 14.26 0.85
C ASP A 130 -23.77 13.53 2.17
N GLY A 131 -23.28 14.08 3.29
CA GLY A 131 -23.46 13.51 4.62
C GLY A 131 -22.53 12.34 4.97
N LYS A 132 -21.67 11.89 4.05
CA LYS A 132 -20.71 10.80 4.24
C LYS A 132 -19.29 11.31 4.43
N PHE A 133 -18.51 10.62 5.25
CA PHE A 133 -17.07 10.88 5.35
C PHE A 133 -16.34 10.08 4.28
N ILE A 134 -15.63 10.75 3.38
CA ILE A 134 -14.90 10.15 2.26
C ILE A 134 -13.40 10.33 2.48
N TYR A 135 -12.69 9.21 2.60
CA TYR A 135 -11.25 9.09 2.78
C TYR A 135 -10.54 8.84 1.45
N SER A 136 -9.43 9.55 1.26
CA SER A 136 -8.56 9.49 0.08
C SER A 136 -9.32 9.58 -1.25
N GLY A 137 -10.45 10.30 -1.26
CA GLY A 137 -11.30 10.51 -2.43
C GLY A 137 -12.15 9.31 -2.87
N ALA A 138 -11.99 8.12 -2.29
CA ALA A 138 -12.60 6.90 -2.82
C ALA A 138 -13.33 6.03 -1.78
N TYR A 139 -12.92 6.08 -0.51
CA TYR A 139 -13.36 5.11 0.50
C TYR A 139 -14.23 5.77 1.57
N GLU A 140 -15.36 5.15 1.92
CA GLU A 140 -16.23 5.68 2.98
C GLU A 140 -15.64 5.38 4.36
N LEU A 141 -15.64 6.36 5.26
CA LEU A 141 -15.38 6.17 6.69
C LEU A 141 -16.73 6.19 7.42
N LYS A 142 -17.23 5.00 7.77
CA LYS A 142 -18.46 4.86 8.53
C LYS A 142 -18.13 4.99 10.02
N PRO A 143 -18.62 6.03 10.73
CA PRO A 143 -18.43 6.11 12.16
C PRO A 143 -19.18 4.95 12.84
N LEU A 144 -18.57 4.30 13.83
CA LEU A 144 -19.21 3.20 14.57
C LEU A 144 -20.50 3.67 15.28
N ASN A 145 -20.53 4.92 15.74
CA ASN A 145 -21.65 5.51 16.45
C ASN A 145 -21.68 7.05 16.30
N GLN A 146 -22.71 7.69 16.85
CA GLN A 146 -22.92 9.14 16.76
C GLN A 146 -21.83 9.97 17.45
N GLU A 147 -21.20 9.42 18.49
CA GLU A 147 -20.09 10.09 19.19
C GLU A 147 -18.88 10.21 18.25
N ILE A 148 -18.50 9.13 17.58
CA ILE A 148 -17.41 9.14 16.59
C ILE A 148 -17.76 10.06 15.42
N ALA A 149 -18.99 10.05 14.94
CA ALA A 149 -19.42 10.97 13.89
C ALA A 149 -19.22 12.44 14.29
N SER A 150 -19.56 12.78 15.54
CA SER A 150 -19.42 14.13 16.08
C SER A 150 -17.95 14.53 16.23
N GLN A 151 -17.09 13.61 16.69
CA GLN A 151 -15.64 13.83 16.78
C GLN A 151 -15.01 14.01 15.39
N MET A 152 -15.44 13.24 14.38
CA MET A 152 -15.00 13.42 12.99
C MET A 152 -15.38 14.79 12.44
N ASP A 153 -16.60 15.28 12.72
CA ASP A 153 -17.04 16.62 12.35
C ASP A 153 -16.20 17.71 13.05
N GLN A 154 -15.84 17.54 14.32
CA GLN A 154 -14.93 18.44 15.03
C GLN A 154 -13.55 18.47 14.37
N ILE A 155 -12.99 17.32 13.99
CA ILE A 155 -11.71 17.26 13.28
C ILE A 155 -11.79 17.98 11.93
N LEU A 156 -12.87 17.81 11.17
CA LEU A 156 -13.06 18.53 9.91
C LEU A 156 -13.08 20.04 10.08
N SER A 157 -13.59 20.55 11.20
CA SER A 157 -13.54 21.99 11.50
C SER A 157 -12.10 22.54 11.63
N LEU A 158 -11.11 21.66 11.84
CA LEU A 158 -9.69 22.01 11.92
C LEU A 158 -8.97 21.94 10.56
N ALA A 159 -9.65 21.54 9.48
CA ALA A 159 -9.04 21.34 8.17
C ALA A 159 -8.32 22.59 7.65
N GLU A 160 -8.96 23.76 7.73
CA GLU A 160 -8.39 25.04 7.29
C GLU A 160 -7.15 25.41 8.11
N LYS A 161 -7.18 25.18 9.43
CA LYS A 161 -6.04 25.42 10.33
C LYS A 161 -4.88 24.48 9.99
N MET A 162 -5.14 23.22 9.66
CA MET A 162 -4.11 22.26 9.23
C MET A 162 -3.48 22.61 7.87
N GLN A 163 -4.24 23.23 6.98
CA GLN A 163 -3.76 23.68 5.67
C GLN A 163 -2.93 24.97 5.78
N SER A 164 -3.41 25.95 6.55
CA SER A 164 -2.83 27.30 6.63
C SER A 164 -1.68 27.43 7.65
N ASN A 165 -1.62 26.58 8.68
CA ASN A 165 -0.60 26.65 9.72
C ASN A 165 0.37 25.45 9.67
N ALA A 166 1.57 25.72 9.16
CA ALA A 166 2.63 24.74 8.99
C ALA A 166 3.07 24.06 10.30
N ASP A 167 3.24 24.83 11.37
CA ASP A 167 3.68 24.34 12.68
C ASP A 167 2.62 23.48 13.35
N TYR A 168 1.35 23.91 13.24
CA TYR A 168 0.21 23.14 13.74
C TYR A 168 0.11 21.80 13.01
N SER A 169 0.17 21.82 11.67
CA SER A 169 0.14 20.62 10.83
C SER A 169 1.28 19.64 11.15
N ALA A 170 2.49 20.17 11.42
CA ALA A 170 3.65 19.35 11.76
C ALA A 170 3.52 18.64 13.13
N LYS A 171 2.76 19.23 14.08
CA LYS A 171 2.59 18.71 15.46
C LYS A 171 1.32 17.90 15.65
N ALA A 172 0.23 18.28 14.98
CA ALA A 172 -1.04 17.59 15.06
C ALA A 172 -0.88 16.17 14.51
N ARG A 173 -1.46 15.20 15.22
CA ARG A 173 -1.58 13.82 14.76
C ARG A 173 -3.04 13.43 14.77
N VAL A 174 -3.57 13.04 13.62
CA VAL A 174 -4.93 12.52 13.50
C VAL A 174 -4.87 11.18 12.80
N ARG A 175 -5.19 10.14 13.56
CA ARG A 175 -5.31 8.77 13.09
C ARG A 175 -6.67 8.22 13.47
N ALA A 176 -7.03 7.10 12.87
CA ALA A 176 -8.19 6.32 13.26
C ALA A 176 -7.80 4.87 13.41
N LEU A 177 -8.36 4.23 14.43
CA LEU A 177 -8.43 2.78 14.51
C LEU A 177 -9.68 2.34 13.75
N VAL A 178 -9.51 1.47 12.75
CA VAL A 178 -10.58 1.09 11.84
C VAL A 178 -10.63 -0.42 11.62
N THR A 179 -11.79 -0.90 11.19
CA THR A 179 -11.96 -2.25 10.63
C THR A 179 -12.51 -2.14 9.22
N HIS A 180 -12.36 -3.18 8.41
CA HIS A 180 -13.14 -3.24 7.16
C HIS A 180 -14.63 -3.30 7.46
N ASP A 181 -15.43 -2.73 6.56
CA ASP A 181 -16.88 -2.92 6.58
C ASP A 181 -17.20 -4.38 6.16
N PRO A 182 -17.78 -5.22 7.03
CA PRO A 182 -18.07 -6.62 6.71
C PRO A 182 -19.04 -6.79 5.53
N GLU A 183 -19.97 -5.84 5.37
CA GLU A 183 -20.97 -5.83 4.31
C GLU A 183 -20.39 -5.31 2.99
N ASN A 184 -19.41 -4.39 3.07
CA ASN A 184 -18.81 -3.73 1.91
C ASN A 184 -17.27 -3.60 2.04
N PRO A 185 -16.53 -4.73 2.08
CA PRO A 185 -15.11 -4.76 2.44
C PRO A 185 -14.20 -3.98 1.48
N ASN A 186 -14.66 -3.74 0.25
CA ASN A 186 -13.93 -2.96 -0.76
C ASN A 186 -14.39 -1.50 -0.89
N LYS A 187 -15.34 -1.04 -0.06
CA LYS A 187 -15.92 0.31 -0.16
C LYS A 187 -15.50 1.27 0.94
N GLY A 188 -14.92 0.77 2.02
CA GLY A 188 -14.50 1.64 3.11
C GLY A 188 -14.19 0.92 4.40
N TYR A 189 -14.15 1.71 5.46
CA TYR A 189 -13.80 1.27 6.80
C TYR A 189 -14.86 1.72 7.81
N ILE A 190 -15.01 0.94 8.88
CA ILE A 190 -15.73 1.36 10.08
C ILE A 190 -14.72 1.96 11.05
N VAL A 191 -14.93 3.21 11.43
CA VAL A 191 -14.08 3.93 12.39
C VAL A 191 -14.48 3.51 13.79
N GLN A 192 -13.60 2.75 14.45
CA GLN A 192 -13.79 2.22 15.80
C GLN A 192 -13.39 3.25 16.86
N GLN A 193 -12.35 4.05 16.58
CA GLN A 193 -11.85 5.06 17.49
C GLN A 193 -11.03 6.11 16.73
N LEU A 194 -11.09 7.37 17.17
CA LEU A 194 -10.16 8.40 16.73
C LEU A 194 -8.98 8.50 17.68
N LEU A 195 -7.78 8.58 17.11
CA LEU A 195 -6.52 8.65 17.82
C LEU A 195 -5.89 10.00 17.50
N THR A 196 -6.12 10.98 18.37
CA THR A 196 -5.72 12.37 18.16
C THR A 196 -4.68 12.81 19.17
N ALA A 197 -3.66 13.54 18.72
CA ALA A 197 -2.70 14.21 19.60
C ALA A 197 -2.43 15.64 19.12
N ASN A 198 -2.32 16.57 20.07
CA ASN A 198 -2.01 17.99 19.85
C ASN A 198 -2.99 18.71 18.89
N LEU A 199 -4.30 18.50 19.07
CA LEU A 199 -5.35 19.22 18.35
C LEU A 199 -5.66 20.59 18.97
#